data_AF-A0A1X0DTZ3-F1
#
_entry.id   AF-A0A1X0DTZ3-F1
#
_cell.length_a   1.000
_cell.length_b   1.000
_cell.length_c   1.000
_cell.angle_alpha   90.00
_cell.angle_beta   90.00
_cell.angle_gamma   90.00
#
_symmetry.space_group_name_H-M   'P 1'
#
loop_
_entity.id
_entity.type
_entity.pdbx_description
1 polymer ?
#
loop_
_entity_poly.entity_id
_entity_poly.type
_entity_poly.pdbx_seq_one_letter_code
_entity_poly.pdbx_strand_id
1 'polypeptide(L)'
;MSHYGDAGWSPVCDDREAVKPPLVTLISLAALLGMAVPARADSNDDAFLASLQAAGITYPDAGRVITAGKWVCQAVGQGTQMADVVKTIQAQNSGLHGDNAARFTAIAANVYCPTALSAHGVKTDAGP
;
A
#
# COMPACT_ATOMS: atom_id res chain seq x y z
N MET A 1 31.74 20.82 -22.27
CA MET A 1 31.48 21.97 -21.38
C MET A 1 29.97 22.03 -21.15
N SER A 2 29.40 21.63 -20.01
CA SER A 2 29.32 22.39 -18.74
C SER A 2 28.57 23.72 -18.96
N HIS A 3 27.47 24.11 -18.29
CA HIS A 3 26.84 23.67 -17.05
C HIS A 3 25.35 24.07 -17.04
N TYR A 4 24.56 23.34 -16.26
CA TYR A 4 23.26 23.73 -15.71
C TYR A 4 23.34 25.09 -15.01
N GLY A 5 22.37 25.96 -15.28
CA GLY A 5 22.13 27.19 -14.53
C GLY A 5 20.95 26.98 -13.58
N ASP A 6 21.25 27.09 -12.30
CA ASP A 6 20.32 27.07 -11.18
C ASP A 6 19.32 28.23 -11.23
N ALA A 7 18.05 27.93 -10.94
CA ALA A 7 17.09 28.93 -10.46
C ALA A 7 16.34 28.33 -9.27
N GLY A 8 16.75 28.78 -8.09
CA GLY A 8 15.88 29.13 -6.97
C GLY A 8 14.98 28.05 -6.40
N TRP A 9 15.29 27.62 -5.18
CA TRP A 9 14.53 27.99 -3.97
C TRP A 9 14.92 27.04 -2.82
N SER A 10 15.67 27.56 -1.84
CA SER A 10 15.80 26.93 -0.52
C SER A 10 14.79 27.56 0.44
N PRO A 11 14.27 26.78 1.39
CA PRO A 11 14.42 27.19 2.78
C PRO A 11 14.90 26.02 3.62
N VAL A 12 16.03 26.25 4.30
CA VAL A 12 16.21 26.01 5.74
C VAL A 12 15.22 25.00 6.33
N CYS A 13 15.68 23.76 6.49
CA CYS A 13 15.49 23.05 7.76
C CYS A 13 16.89 23.05 8.41
N ASP A 14 17.24 24.19 9.01
CA ASP A 14 18.32 24.28 9.99
C ASP A 14 17.68 24.13 11.38
N ASP A 15 18.54 23.91 12.40
CA ASP A 15 18.26 23.69 13.82
C ASP A 15 18.14 22.19 14.21
N ARG A 16 19.03 21.57 15.00
CA ARG A 16 20.01 22.14 15.92
C ARG A 16 20.91 21.05 16.57
N GLU A 17 22.15 21.45 16.83
CA GLU A 17 23.16 20.98 17.79
C GLU A 17 24.02 19.70 17.59
N ALA A 18 25.32 19.90 17.83
CA ALA A 18 26.42 18.94 18.08
C ALA A 18 27.31 18.49 16.89
N VAL A 19 27.94 19.49 16.30
CA VAL A 19 29.37 19.57 15.93
C VAL A 19 30.24 18.31 16.21
N LYS A 20 30.52 17.58 15.11
CA LYS A 20 31.82 17.03 14.66
C LYS A 20 32.52 15.91 15.47
N PRO A 21 32.61 14.70 14.89
CA PRO A 21 33.76 13.82 15.07
C PRO A 21 34.73 13.88 13.86
N PRO A 22 36.03 13.69 14.10
CA PRO A 22 37.09 13.87 13.11
C PRO A 22 37.11 12.75 12.06
N LEU A 23 37.74 13.08 10.95
CA LEU A 23 38.08 12.24 9.81
C LEU A 23 38.80 10.96 10.27
N VAL A 24 38.04 9.88 10.48
CA VAL A 24 38.57 8.52 10.70
C VAL A 24 38.04 7.64 9.58
N THR A 25 38.93 7.28 8.67
CA THR A 25 38.74 6.28 7.63
C THR A 25 38.43 4.92 8.26
N LEU A 26 37.20 4.45 8.10
CA LEU A 26 36.81 3.05 8.34
C LEU A 26 36.12 2.50 7.10
N ILE A 27 36.76 1.52 6.49
CA ILE A 27 36.20 0.65 5.44
C ILE A 27 34.92 0.03 6.03
N SER A 28 33.76 0.47 5.55
CA SER A 28 32.48 -0.15 5.89
C SER A 28 31.93 -0.85 4.65
N LEU A 29 32.23 -2.14 4.54
CA LEU A 29 31.57 -3.07 3.64
C LEU A 29 30.33 -3.64 4.37
N ALA A 30 29.24 -2.88 4.41
CA ALA A 30 27.87 -3.27 4.82
C ALA A 30 27.02 -1.98 4.81
N ALA A 31 25.82 -1.88 4.22
CA ALA A 31 24.80 -2.88 4.03
C ALA A 31 24.02 -2.62 2.72
N LEU A 32 23.88 -3.65 1.90
CA LEU A 32 22.73 -3.79 1.00
C LEU A 32 21.59 -4.35 1.83
N LEU A 33 20.83 -3.55 2.56
CA LEU A 33 19.46 -3.90 2.99
C LEU A 33 18.74 -2.63 3.42
N GLY A 34 17.57 -2.42 2.82
CA GLY A 34 16.61 -1.45 3.31
C GLY A 34 16.12 -0.49 2.23
N MET A 35 15.48 -1.01 1.18
CA MET A 35 14.28 -0.32 0.74
C MET A 35 13.27 -0.48 1.89
N ALA A 36 13.47 0.29 2.97
CA ALA A 36 12.32 0.65 3.76
C ALA A 36 11.48 1.43 2.75
N VAL A 37 10.42 0.81 2.24
CA VAL A 37 9.28 1.54 1.72
C VAL A 37 8.35 1.72 2.93
N PRO A 38 8.68 2.56 3.93
CA PRO A 38 7.67 2.93 4.89
C PRO A 38 6.71 3.89 4.21
N ALA A 39 5.51 3.98 4.76
CA ALA A 39 4.44 4.90 4.38
C ALA A 39 3.53 4.51 3.20
N ARG A 40 3.80 3.48 2.39
CA ARG A 40 2.81 3.00 1.39
C ARG A 40 1.85 1.93 1.93
N ALA A 41 2.36 0.98 2.70
CA ALA A 41 1.52 -0.03 3.34
C ALA A 41 0.65 0.61 4.42
N ASP A 42 1.25 1.45 5.28
CA ASP A 42 0.53 2.15 6.34
C ASP A 42 -0.54 3.10 5.78
N SER A 43 -0.23 3.86 4.72
CA SER A 43 -1.23 4.73 4.07
C SER A 43 -2.40 3.96 3.45
N ASN A 44 -2.13 2.77 2.90
CA ASN A 44 -3.18 1.92 2.34
C ASN A 44 -4.01 1.26 3.44
N ASP A 45 -3.37 0.86 4.54
CA ASP A 45 -4.05 0.31 5.72
C ASP A 45 -5.00 1.36 6.31
N ASP A 46 -4.55 2.60 6.48
CA ASP A 46 -5.40 3.71 6.95
C ASP A 46 -6.56 4.00 5.99
N ALA A 47 -6.31 4.05 4.68
CA ALA A 47 -7.33 4.26 3.66
C ALA A 47 -8.37 3.13 3.63
N PHE A 48 -7.92 1.89 3.81
CA PHE A 48 -8.77 0.71 3.89
C PHE A 48 -9.69 0.79 5.11
N LEU A 49 -9.14 1.05 6.30
CA LEU A 49 -9.91 1.17 7.53
C LEU A 49 -10.93 2.32 7.46
N ALA A 50 -10.52 3.49 6.95
CA ALA A 50 -11.41 4.62 6.74
C ALA A 50 -12.56 4.29 5.78
N SER A 51 -12.29 3.53 4.72
CA SER A 51 -13.31 3.09 3.76
C SER A 51 -14.29 2.09 4.37
N LEU A 52 -13.83 1.18 5.22
CA LEU A 52 -14.71 0.27 5.97
C LEU A 52 -15.64 1.06 6.90
N GLN A 53 -15.10 2.04 7.63
CA GLN A 53 -15.89 2.90 8.51
C GLN A 53 -16.93 3.70 7.72
N ALA A 54 -16.57 4.29 6.59
CA ALA A 54 -17.49 5.01 5.71
C ALA A 54 -18.60 4.09 5.15
N ALA A 55 -18.30 2.80 4.96
CA ALA A 55 -19.26 1.79 4.52
C ALA A 55 -20.13 1.21 5.66
N GLY A 56 -19.92 1.64 6.90
CA GLY A 56 -20.63 1.10 8.08
C GLY A 56 -20.19 -0.33 8.47
N ILE A 57 -19.04 -0.79 7.98
CA ILE A 57 -18.50 -2.11 8.28
C ILE A 57 -17.66 -2.03 9.56
N THR A 58 -18.16 -2.64 10.64
CA THR A 58 -17.45 -2.71 11.92
C THR A 58 -16.53 -3.93 11.97
N TYR A 59 -15.39 -3.80 12.63
CA TYR A 59 -14.44 -4.88 12.87
C TYR A 59 -13.89 -4.81 14.30
N PRO A 60 -13.67 -5.95 14.97
CA PRO A 60 -13.21 -5.98 16.36
C PRO A 60 -11.69 -5.78 16.49
N ASP A 61 -10.93 -6.00 15.41
CA ASP A 61 -9.47 -5.97 15.42
C ASP A 61 -8.93 -5.44 14.09
N ALA A 62 -8.14 -4.37 14.16
CA ALA A 62 -7.59 -3.70 12.98
C ALA A 62 -6.55 -4.58 12.25
N GLY A 63 -5.69 -5.30 12.98
CA GLY A 63 -4.65 -6.14 12.38
C GLY A 63 -5.23 -7.30 11.57
N ARG A 64 -6.25 -7.97 12.11
CA ARG A 64 -6.97 -9.06 11.47
C ARG A 64 -7.72 -8.58 10.23
N VAL A 65 -8.41 -7.45 10.30
CA VAL A 65 -9.18 -6.93 9.16
C VAL A 65 -8.26 -6.48 8.03
N ILE A 66 -7.11 -5.86 8.35
CA ILE A 66 -6.06 -5.53 7.37
C ILE A 66 -5.50 -6.79 6.72
N THR A 67 -5.20 -7.82 7.52
CA THR A 67 -4.69 -9.10 7.00
C THR A 67 -5.67 -9.74 6.02
N ALA A 68 -6.97 -9.76 6.36
CA ALA A 68 -8.01 -10.24 5.46
C ALA A 68 -8.12 -9.39 4.18
N GLY A 69 -7.99 -8.06 4.28
CA GLY A 69 -8.00 -7.16 3.12
C GLY A 69 -6.81 -7.39 2.18
N LYS A 70 -5.59 -7.56 2.71
CA LYS A 70 -4.40 -7.89 1.92
C LYS A 70 -4.53 -9.27 1.26
N TRP A 71 -5.12 -10.24 1.95
CA TRP A 71 -5.38 -11.56 1.38
C TRP A 71 -6.30 -11.53 0.16
N VAL A 72 -7.32 -10.66 0.13
CA VAL A 72 -8.17 -10.47 -1.06
C VAL A 72 -7.29 -10.21 -2.28
N CYS A 73 -6.31 -9.32 -2.15
CA CYS A 73 -5.46 -9.00 -3.28
C CYS A 73 -4.56 -10.14 -3.71
N GLN A 74 -3.99 -10.86 -2.73
CA GLN A 74 -3.21 -12.05 -2.98
C GLN A 74 -4.03 -13.11 -3.74
N ALA A 75 -5.25 -13.40 -3.28
CA ALA A 75 -6.12 -14.42 -3.87
C ALA A 75 -6.49 -14.08 -5.33
N VAL A 76 -6.87 -12.82 -5.58
CA VAL A 76 -7.18 -12.33 -6.93
C VAL A 76 -5.95 -12.36 -7.83
N GLY A 77 -4.79 -11.91 -7.34
CA GLY A 77 -3.53 -11.97 -8.07
C GLY A 77 -3.08 -13.38 -8.44
N GLN A 78 -3.54 -14.39 -7.69
CA GLN A 78 -3.33 -15.81 -7.98
C GLN A 78 -4.39 -16.42 -8.91
N GLY A 79 -5.36 -15.62 -9.39
CA GLY A 79 -6.41 -16.07 -10.31
C GLY A 79 -7.68 -16.61 -9.64
N THR A 80 -7.84 -16.42 -8.32
CA THR A 80 -9.07 -16.83 -7.63
C THR A 80 -10.25 -15.97 -8.10
N GLN A 81 -11.37 -16.60 -8.43
CA GLN A 81 -12.58 -15.87 -8.82
C GLN A 81 -13.12 -15.01 -7.66
N MET A 82 -13.51 -13.78 -7.94
CA MET A 82 -14.03 -12.83 -6.94
C MET A 82 -15.19 -13.40 -6.12
N ALA A 83 -16.06 -14.20 -6.74
CA ALA A 83 -17.17 -14.87 -6.04
C ALA A 83 -16.67 -15.84 -4.96
N ASP A 84 -15.59 -16.57 -5.22
CA ASP A 84 -15.01 -17.51 -4.26
C ASP A 84 -14.17 -16.79 -3.19
N VAL A 85 -13.56 -15.66 -3.53
CA VAL A 85 -12.94 -14.74 -2.56
C VAL A 85 -14.00 -14.24 -1.57
N VAL A 86 -15.14 -13.76 -2.06
CA VAL A 86 -16.26 -13.30 -1.21
C VAL A 86 -16.79 -14.42 -0.31
N LYS A 87 -16.98 -15.65 -0.83
CA LYS A 87 -17.38 -16.80 0.00
C LYS A 87 -16.36 -17.10 1.10
N THR A 88 -15.07 -17.01 0.77
CA THR A 88 -13.99 -17.27 1.74
C THR A 88 -13.95 -16.21 2.83
N ILE A 89 -14.12 -14.93 2.49
CA ILE A 89 -14.24 -13.85 3.47
C ILE A 89 -15.40 -14.13 4.44
N GLN A 90 -16.57 -14.54 3.91
CA GLN A 90 -17.73 -14.88 4.74
C GLN A 90 -17.46 -16.06 5.68
N ALA A 91 -16.77 -17.10 5.19
CA ALA A 91 -16.48 -18.28 5.99
C ALA A 91 -15.49 -17.99 7.12
N GLN A 92 -14.55 -17.07 6.92
CA GLN A 92 -13.46 -16.79 7.87
C GLN A 92 -13.76 -15.62 8.82
N ASN A 93 -14.77 -14.80 8.52
CA ASN A 93 -15.06 -13.58 9.26
C ASN A 93 -16.55 -13.51 9.60
N SER A 94 -16.90 -13.94 10.82
CA SER A 94 -18.29 -14.00 11.28
C SER A 94 -19.02 -12.64 11.35
N GLY A 95 -18.30 -11.53 11.22
CA GLY A 95 -18.88 -10.17 11.12
C GLY A 95 -19.07 -9.67 9.68
N LEU A 96 -18.52 -10.38 8.69
CA LEU A 96 -18.56 -10.01 7.28
C LEU A 96 -19.40 -11.04 6.52
N HIS A 97 -20.73 -10.90 6.57
CA HIS A 97 -21.68 -11.77 5.87
C HIS A 97 -22.49 -11.00 4.83
N GLY A 98 -23.01 -11.71 3.83
CA GLY A 98 -23.87 -11.14 2.80
C GLY A 98 -23.23 -9.92 2.12
N ASP A 99 -23.97 -8.81 2.05
CA ASP A 99 -23.55 -7.57 1.41
C ASP A 99 -22.26 -6.98 2.01
N ASN A 100 -22.02 -7.15 3.31
CA ASN A 100 -20.82 -6.64 3.95
C ASN A 100 -19.57 -7.35 3.47
N ALA A 101 -19.64 -8.63 3.13
CA ALA A 101 -18.51 -9.36 2.56
C ALA A 101 -18.19 -8.89 1.14
N ALA A 102 -19.22 -8.67 0.32
CA ALA A 102 -19.04 -8.15 -1.03
C ALA A 102 -18.42 -6.73 -1.01
N ARG A 103 -18.94 -5.85 -0.15
CA ARG A 103 -18.40 -4.49 0.05
C ARG A 103 -16.98 -4.51 0.58
N PHE A 104 -16.70 -5.35 1.58
CA PHE A 104 -15.36 -5.55 2.11
C PHE A 104 -14.37 -5.96 1.01
N THR A 105 -14.72 -6.98 0.22
CA THR A 105 -13.86 -7.47 -0.87
C THR A 105 -13.63 -6.39 -1.94
N ALA A 106 -14.65 -5.62 -2.29
CA ALA A 106 -14.52 -4.52 -3.26
C ALA A 106 -13.59 -3.40 -2.74
N ILE A 107 -13.77 -2.99 -1.48
CA ILE A 107 -12.92 -1.97 -0.83
C ILE A 107 -11.47 -2.47 -0.77
N ALA A 108 -11.25 -3.71 -0.32
CA ALA A 108 -9.94 -4.33 -0.25
C ALA A 108 -9.25 -4.39 -1.61
N ALA A 109 -9.97 -4.81 -2.66
CA ALA A 109 -9.43 -4.84 -4.01
C ALA A 109 -9.05 -3.44 -4.52
N ASN A 110 -9.87 -2.42 -4.27
CA ASN A 110 -9.57 -1.06 -4.68
C ASN A 110 -8.32 -0.48 -4.00
N VAL A 111 -8.13 -0.79 -2.71
CA VAL A 111 -7.02 -0.24 -1.92
C VAL A 111 -5.72 -1.04 -2.09
N TYR A 112 -5.80 -2.37 -2.08
CA TYR A 112 -4.62 -3.24 -2.08
C TYR A 112 -4.23 -3.78 -3.46
N CYS A 113 -5.10 -3.69 -4.49
CA CYS A 113 -4.82 -4.16 -5.86
C CYS A 113 -4.74 -3.06 -6.92
N PRO A 114 -3.93 -2.00 -6.74
CA PRO A 114 -3.84 -0.92 -7.72
C PRO A 114 -3.35 -1.39 -9.10
N THR A 115 -2.51 -2.44 -9.13
CA THR A 115 -1.97 -3.01 -10.37
C THR A 115 -2.99 -3.86 -11.14
N ALA A 116 -3.93 -4.50 -10.44
CA ALA A 116 -5.01 -5.26 -11.09
C ALA A 116 -5.93 -4.35 -11.92
N LEU A 117 -6.03 -3.07 -11.54
CA LEU A 117 -6.78 -2.05 -12.27
C LEU A 117 -5.96 -1.42 -13.41
N SER A 118 -4.64 -1.34 -13.26
CA SER A 118 -3.73 -0.75 -14.25
C SER A 118 -3.46 -1.67 -15.44
N ALA A 119 -3.46 -3.00 -15.25
CA ALA A 119 -3.22 -3.96 -16.32
C ALA A 119 -4.41 -4.18 -17.28
N HIS A 120 -5.61 -3.71 -16.91
CA HIS A 120 -6.81 -3.77 -17.75
C HIS A 120 -7.19 -2.43 -18.42
N GLY A 121 -6.47 -1.34 -18.13
CA GLY A 121 -6.74 -0.01 -18.68
C GLY A 121 -5.86 0.43 -19.87
N VAL A 122 -4.92 -0.40 -20.32
CA VAL A 122 -4.04 -0.09 -21.46
C VAL A 122 -3.98 -1.28 -22.41
N LYS A 123 -5.14 -1.68 -22.95
CA LYS A 123 -5.26 -2.39 -24.22
C LYS A 123 -6.56 -1.95 -24.91
N THR A 124 -6.73 -0.63 -25.03
CA THR A 124 -7.67 -0.06 -25.99
C THR A 124 -6.83 0.37 -27.19
N ASP A 125 -6.75 -0.54 -28.14
CA ASP A 125 -6.88 -0.24 -29.58
C ASP A 125 -5.88 0.77 -30.16
N ALA A 126 -4.65 0.31 -30.40
CA ALA A 126 -3.89 0.76 -31.57
C ALA A 126 -4.07 -0.31 -32.66
N GLY A 127 -5.25 -0.32 -33.29
CA GLY A 127 -5.44 -0.93 -34.61
C GLY A 127 -4.80 -0.05 -35.71
N PRO A 128 -4.58 -0.61 -36.91
CA PRO A 128 -3.41 -0.40 -37.76
C PRO A 128 -3.10 1.04 -38.18
#